data_AF-A0A520X304-F1
#
_entry.id   AF-A0A520X304-F1
#
_cell.length_a   1.000
_cell.length_b   1.000
_cell.length_c   1.000
_cell.angle_alpha   90.00
_cell.angle_beta   90.00
_cell.angle_gamma   90.00
#
_symmetry.space_group_name_H-M   'P 1'
#
loop_
_entity.id
_entity.type
_entity.pdbx_description
1 polymer ?
#
loop_
_entity_poly.entity_id
_entity_poly.type
_entity_poly.pdbx_seq_one_letter_code
_entity_poly.pdbx_strand_id
1 'polypeptide(L)'
;MTNEAHVDTQSPGSGPVDPPLCELPVATAEAGFYTGFSTHVAIPAKIIVSILIVWAVVFPTHASDTLALANETIIRQFAGWYVYLVAFLVVVCAILALVPQSGSLRLGAPGETPEFSRFSWFSMLFGAGIGIGMLTYSTGEPLAHFQNNPDIIRGYVEPASAGAVASAYEYTFLHWGLSAWSTYALVGLAIGYVAYRRSLPLTIRSSLAPLFGLRLSGMGGHAVDIVAVVATILGVSVTMGLGVEQFVAG
;
A
#
# COMPACT_ATOMS: atom_id res chain seq x y z
N MET A 1 32.09 7.24 57.80
CA MET A 1 31.05 7.96 57.06
C MET A 1 31.71 8.62 55.87
N THR A 2 31.75 7.92 54.74
CA THR A 2 32.23 8.43 53.45
C THR A 2 31.11 8.18 52.47
N ASN A 3 30.46 9.25 52.01
CA ASN A 3 29.51 9.16 50.92
C ASN A 3 29.96 10.13 49.85
N GLU A 4 30.61 9.59 48.83
CA GLU A 4 31.07 10.31 47.66
C GLU A 4 29.85 10.70 46.80
N ALA A 5 29.77 11.98 46.45
CA ALA A 5 28.78 12.48 45.50
C ALA A 5 29.16 12.02 44.10
N HIS A 6 28.37 11.11 43.53
CA HIS A 6 28.49 10.69 42.14
C HIS A 6 28.05 11.85 41.24
N VAL A 7 29.01 12.54 40.62
CA VAL A 7 28.75 13.50 39.54
C VAL A 7 28.60 12.69 38.25
N ASP A 8 27.40 12.72 37.67
CA ASP A 8 27.08 12.04 36.43
C ASP A 8 27.65 12.86 35.25
N THR A 9 28.63 12.30 34.55
CA THR A 9 29.29 12.93 33.41
C THR A 9 28.43 12.74 32.15
N GLN A 10 27.69 13.77 31.76
CA GLN A 10 27.02 13.80 30.46
C GLN A 10 28.03 13.58 29.32
N SER A 11 27.77 12.57 28.49
CA SER A 11 28.59 12.30 27.30
C SER A 11 28.36 13.38 26.24
N PRO A 12 29.41 13.86 25.55
CA PRO A 12 29.30 14.95 24.60
C PRO A 12 28.87 14.39 23.23
N GLY A 13 27.59 14.54 22.88
CA GLY A 13 27.14 14.15 21.53
C GLY A 13 25.63 14.07 21.25
N SER A 14 24.74 14.41 22.18
CA SER A 14 23.30 14.40 21.91
C SER A 14 22.68 15.77 22.15
N GLY A 15 22.49 16.54 21.06
CA GLY A 15 21.44 17.55 21.09
C GLY A 15 20.09 16.88 21.39
N PRO A 16 19.10 17.58 21.98
CA PRO A 16 17.80 16.99 22.23
C PRO A 16 17.19 16.57 20.89
N VAL A 17 17.05 15.26 20.68
CA VAL A 17 16.18 14.76 19.62
C VAL A 17 14.76 15.07 20.07
N ASP A 18 14.02 15.85 19.28
CA ASP A 18 12.63 16.16 19.58
C ASP A 18 11.85 14.86 19.85
N PRO A 19 10.98 14.85 20.86
CA PRO A 19 10.21 13.66 21.17
C PRO A 19 9.39 13.23 19.94
N PRO A 20 9.22 11.92 19.72
CA PRO A 20 8.45 11.44 18.58
C PRO A 20 7.02 11.97 18.64
N LEU A 21 6.46 12.34 17.49
CA LEU A 21 5.09 12.82 17.39
C LEU A 21 4.10 11.74 17.81
N CYS A 22 3.35 12.00 18.88
CA CYS A 22 2.32 11.11 19.45
C CYS A 22 0.89 11.66 19.31
N GLU A 23 0.74 12.90 18.83
CA GLU A 23 -0.57 13.49 18.58
C GLU A 23 -0.59 14.13 17.19
N LEU A 24 -1.65 13.84 16.44
CA LEU A 24 -1.91 14.45 15.14
C LEU A 24 -3.38 14.88 15.11
N PRO A 25 -3.67 16.16 15.42
CA PRO A 25 -5.04 16.66 15.39
C PRO A 25 -5.65 16.49 14.00
N VAL A 26 -6.81 15.85 13.91
CA VAL A 26 -7.58 15.72 12.66
C VAL A 26 -9.02 16.11 12.98
N ALA A 27 -9.52 17.16 12.35
CA ALA A 27 -10.89 17.61 12.55
C ALA A 27 -11.88 16.57 12.00
N THR A 28 -12.75 16.08 12.87
CA THR A 28 -13.87 15.18 12.56
C THR A 28 -15.20 15.86 12.91
N ALA A 29 -16.29 15.46 12.26
CA ALA A 29 -17.60 15.98 12.62
C ALA A 29 -18.05 15.41 13.96
N GLU A 30 -18.57 16.26 14.84
CA GLU A 30 -19.06 15.89 16.17
C GLU A 30 -20.50 15.33 16.14
N ALA A 31 -21.26 15.62 15.09
CA ALA A 31 -22.65 15.21 14.95
C ALA A 31 -23.10 15.06 13.49
N GLY A 32 -24.23 14.37 13.28
CA GLY A 32 -24.87 14.18 11.97
C GLY A 32 -24.33 12.99 11.17
N PHE A 33 -24.60 12.97 9.86
CA PHE A 33 -24.25 11.86 8.96
C PHE A 33 -22.74 11.55 8.92
N TYR A 34 -21.91 12.56 9.15
CA TYR A 34 -20.45 12.44 9.11
C TYR A 34 -19.79 12.27 10.49
N THR A 35 -20.55 11.94 11.53
CA THR A 35 -20.01 11.81 12.89
C THR A 35 -18.80 10.87 12.92
N GLY A 36 -17.68 11.35 13.48
CA GLY A 36 -16.43 10.59 13.53
C GLY A 36 -15.58 10.61 12.25
N PHE A 37 -16.07 11.20 11.16
CA PHE A 37 -15.34 11.34 9.89
C PHE A 37 -14.88 12.78 9.66
N SER A 38 -13.74 12.93 8.98
CA SER A 38 -13.30 14.24 8.50
C SER A 38 -14.11 14.65 7.28
N THR A 39 -14.94 15.68 7.41
CA THR A 39 -15.76 16.22 6.31
C THR A 39 -14.89 16.77 5.17
N HIS A 40 -13.73 17.32 5.50
CA HIS A 40 -12.71 17.77 4.55
C HIS A 40 -12.13 16.65 3.68
N VAL A 41 -12.32 15.38 4.06
CA VAL A 41 -11.90 14.21 3.27
C VAL A 41 -13.12 13.52 2.64
N ALA A 42 -14.12 13.20 3.45
CA ALA A 42 -15.26 12.40 3.05
C ALA A 42 -16.11 13.07 1.96
N ILE A 43 -16.32 14.39 2.04
CA ILE A 43 -17.14 15.12 1.06
C ILE A 43 -16.41 15.22 -0.29
N PRO A 44 -15.15 15.74 -0.36
CA PRO A 44 -14.44 15.81 -1.63
C PRO A 44 -14.23 14.44 -2.30
N ALA A 45 -13.84 13.41 -1.55
CA ALA A 45 -13.66 12.07 -2.11
C ALA A 45 -14.96 11.53 -2.73
N LYS A 46 -16.09 11.69 -2.03
CA LYS A 46 -17.41 11.30 -2.55
C LYS A 46 -17.77 12.07 -3.83
N ILE A 47 -17.52 13.37 -3.86
CA ILE A 47 -17.79 14.22 -5.05
C ILE A 47 -16.95 13.75 -6.23
N ILE A 48 -15.64 13.54 -6.04
CA ILE A 48 -14.71 13.09 -7.09
C ILE A 48 -15.18 11.76 -7.68
N VAL A 49 -15.46 10.77 -6.83
CA VAL A 49 -15.93 9.44 -7.28
C VAL A 49 -17.28 9.55 -7.99
N SER A 50 -18.22 10.34 -7.45
CA SER A 50 -19.54 10.49 -8.05
C SER A 50 -19.48 11.15 -9.43
N ILE A 51 -18.65 12.19 -9.59
CA ILE A 51 -18.44 12.85 -10.88
C ILE A 51 -17.84 11.88 -11.88
N LEU A 52 -16.83 11.09 -11.48
CA LEU A 52 -16.21 10.11 -12.36
C LEU A 52 -17.22 9.05 -12.83
N ILE A 53 -18.05 8.54 -11.92
CA ILE A 53 -19.11 7.57 -12.24
C ILE A 53 -20.12 8.18 -13.22
N VAL A 54 -20.65 9.38 -12.91
CA VAL A 54 -21.63 10.05 -13.77
C VAL A 54 -21.03 10.31 -15.16
N TRP A 55 -19.79 10.76 -15.24
CA TRP A 55 -19.11 10.98 -16.52
C TRP A 55 -18.96 9.68 -17.32
N ALA A 56 -18.52 8.59 -16.69
CA ALA A 56 -18.35 7.29 -17.36
C ALA A 56 -19.70 6.70 -17.82
N VAL A 57 -20.78 6.91 -17.09
CA VAL A 57 -22.12 6.42 -17.45
C VAL A 57 -22.76 7.25 -18.56
N VAL A 58 -22.64 8.58 -18.50
CA VAL A 58 -23.29 9.48 -19.46
C VAL A 58 -22.52 9.54 -20.79
N PHE A 59 -21.20 9.43 -20.76
CA PHE A 59 -20.33 9.53 -21.94
C PHE A 59 -19.36 8.34 -22.05
N PRO A 60 -19.86 7.10 -22.21
CA PRO A 60 -19.06 5.89 -22.06
C PRO A 60 -17.92 5.77 -23.09
N THR A 61 -18.16 6.10 -24.36
CA THR A 61 -17.13 6.03 -25.41
C THR A 61 -16.01 7.02 -25.16
N HIS A 62 -16.36 8.29 -24.95
CA HIS A 62 -15.40 9.35 -24.64
C HIS A 62 -14.61 9.05 -23.35
N ALA A 63 -15.28 8.52 -22.32
CA ALA A 63 -14.63 8.14 -21.08
C ALA A 63 -13.61 7.00 -21.30
N SER A 64 -14.00 5.96 -22.05
CA SER A 64 -13.12 4.85 -22.40
C SER A 64 -11.88 5.32 -23.16
N ASP A 65 -12.05 6.12 -24.22
CA ASP A 65 -10.94 6.64 -25.03
C ASP A 65 -9.99 7.52 -24.20
N THR A 66 -10.56 8.41 -23.36
CA THR A 66 -9.78 9.31 -22.50
C THR A 66 -8.97 8.53 -21.46
N LEU A 67 -9.59 7.55 -20.80
CA LEU A 67 -8.93 6.75 -19.78
C LEU A 67 -7.89 5.80 -20.40
N ALA A 68 -8.14 5.26 -21.59
CA ALA A 68 -7.17 4.46 -22.32
C ALA A 68 -5.93 5.28 -22.71
N LEU A 69 -6.13 6.49 -23.23
CA LEU A 69 -5.04 7.41 -23.55
C LEU A 69 -4.24 7.80 -22.30
N ALA A 70 -4.92 8.08 -21.18
CA ALA A 70 -4.26 8.35 -19.90
C ALA A 70 -3.44 7.14 -19.42
N ASN A 71 -3.99 5.92 -19.52
CA ASN A 71 -3.30 4.70 -19.15
C ASN A 71 -2.04 4.46 -20.01
N GLU A 72 -2.15 4.54 -21.34
CA GLU A 72 -1.00 4.39 -22.24
C GLU A 72 0.08 5.44 -21.92
N THR A 73 -0.33 6.69 -21.71
CA THR A 73 0.60 7.78 -21.39
C THR A 73 1.34 7.51 -20.09
N ILE A 74 0.63 7.10 -19.03
CA ILE A 74 1.24 6.80 -17.74
C ILE A 74 2.22 5.63 -17.86
N ILE A 75 1.82 4.54 -18.52
CA ILE A 75 2.70 3.38 -18.72
C ILE A 75 3.96 3.79 -19.49
N ARG A 76 3.80 4.50 -20.61
CA ARG A 76 4.93 4.94 -21.44
C ARG A 76 5.94 5.78 -20.67
N GLN A 77 5.47 6.66 -19.79
CA GLN A 77 6.35 7.58 -19.06
C GLN A 77 6.90 6.99 -17.75
N PHE A 78 6.12 6.17 -17.04
CA PHE A 78 6.43 5.77 -15.67
C PHE A 78 6.74 4.28 -15.49
N ALA A 79 6.60 3.41 -16.50
CA ALA A 79 6.84 1.98 -16.34
C ALA A 79 8.25 1.67 -15.81
N GLY A 80 9.29 2.29 -16.36
CA GLY A 80 10.67 2.10 -15.90
C GLY A 80 10.86 2.56 -14.45
N TRP A 81 10.35 3.74 -14.10
CA TRP A 81 10.38 4.25 -12.73
C TRP A 81 9.66 3.33 -11.75
N TYR A 82 8.49 2.81 -12.14
CA TYR A 82 7.69 1.90 -11.32
C TYR A 82 8.45 0.59 -11.02
N VAL A 83 9.14 0.02 -12.01
CA VAL A 83 9.96 -1.18 -11.82
C VAL A 83 11.07 -0.94 -10.79
N TYR A 84 11.78 0.20 -10.88
CA TYR A 84 12.80 0.55 -9.88
C TYR A 84 12.22 0.82 -8.49
N LEU A 85 11.05 1.44 -8.40
CA LEU A 85 10.35 1.66 -7.13
C LEU A 85 10.00 0.32 -6.46
N VAL A 86 9.39 -0.61 -7.19
CA VAL A 86 9.02 -1.93 -6.64
C VAL A 86 10.27 -2.71 -6.23
N ALA A 87 11.33 -2.70 -7.05
CA ALA A 87 12.60 -3.32 -6.69
C ALA A 87 13.18 -2.73 -5.40
N PHE A 88 13.13 -1.41 -5.24
CA PHE A 88 13.54 -0.73 -4.00
C PHE A 88 12.71 -1.19 -2.80
N LEU A 89 11.37 -1.27 -2.93
CA LEU A 89 10.50 -1.73 -1.84
C LEU A 89 10.79 -3.18 -1.44
N VAL A 90 11.03 -4.07 -2.41
CA VAL A 90 11.43 -5.47 -2.14
C VAL A 90 12.74 -5.51 -1.35
N VAL A 91 13.74 -4.73 -1.77
CA VAL A 91 15.04 -4.65 -1.09
C VAL A 91 14.90 -4.11 0.33
N VAL A 92 14.13 -3.03 0.52
CA VAL A 92 13.87 -2.46 1.85
C VAL A 92 13.18 -3.49 2.76
N CYS A 93 12.17 -4.19 2.24
CA CYS A 93 11.47 -5.24 2.98
C CYS A 93 12.43 -6.38 3.37
N ALA A 94 13.32 -6.80 2.47
CA ALA A 94 14.32 -7.82 2.74
C ALA A 94 15.33 -7.37 3.81
N ILE A 95 15.81 -6.13 3.75
CA ILE A 95 16.70 -5.57 4.77
C ILE A 95 16.02 -5.56 6.13
N LEU A 96 14.77 -5.08 6.22
CA LEU A 96 14.03 -5.06 7.48
C LEU A 96 13.77 -6.47 8.05
N ALA A 97 13.60 -7.47 7.19
CA ALA A 97 13.45 -8.86 7.61
C ALA A 97 14.77 -9.46 8.14
N LEU A 98 15.92 -9.05 7.61
CA LEU A 98 17.23 -9.55 8.01
C LEU A 98 17.79 -8.84 9.26
N VAL A 99 17.41 -7.59 9.50
CA VAL A 99 17.86 -6.80 10.65
C VAL A 99 17.10 -7.24 11.91
N PRO A 100 17.74 -7.86 12.91
CA PRO A 100 17.04 -8.39 14.09
C PRO A 100 16.33 -7.30 14.92
N GLN A 101 16.88 -6.08 14.92
CA GLN A 101 16.33 -4.96 15.67
C GLN A 101 14.99 -4.49 15.14
N SER A 102 14.74 -4.56 13.82
CA SER A 102 13.44 -4.21 13.25
C SER A 102 12.36 -5.23 13.62
N GLY A 103 12.73 -6.50 13.79
CA GLY A 103 11.79 -7.56 14.18
C GLY A 103 11.49 -7.66 15.67
N SER A 104 12.30 -7.05 16.54
CA SER A 104 12.11 -7.13 18.01
C SER A 104 11.07 -6.15 18.55
N LEU A 105 10.77 -5.09 17.78
CA LEU A 105 9.82 -4.07 18.18
C LEU A 105 8.38 -4.54 18.00
N ARG A 106 7.62 -4.56 19.10
CA ARG A 106 6.18 -4.87 19.06
C ARG A 106 5.37 -3.65 18.63
N LEU A 107 4.45 -3.86 17.68
CA LEU A 107 3.48 -2.87 17.23
C LEU A 107 2.32 -2.81 18.23
N GLY A 108 2.49 -2.00 19.28
CA GLY A 108 1.55 -1.85 20.38
C GLY A 108 2.16 -1.05 21.52
N ALA A 109 1.34 -0.77 22.54
CA ALA A 109 1.78 -0.13 23.77
C ALA A 109 2.76 -1.04 24.55
N PRO A 110 3.60 -0.48 25.43
CA PRO A 110 4.51 -1.27 26.25
C PRO A 110 3.76 -2.33 27.06
N GLY A 111 4.14 -3.60 26.88
CA GLY A 111 3.53 -4.73 27.60
C GLY A 111 2.34 -5.39 26.88
N GLU A 112 1.85 -4.83 25.77
CA GLU A 112 0.78 -5.47 25.00
C GLU A 112 1.22 -6.79 24.37
N THR A 113 0.26 -7.71 24.30
CA THR A 113 0.39 -9.02 23.66
C THR A 113 -0.51 -9.11 22.42
N PRO A 114 -0.17 -9.95 21.42
CA PRO A 114 -0.99 -10.11 20.23
C PRO A 114 -2.45 -10.48 20.56
N GLU A 115 -3.40 -9.81 19.92
CA GLU A 115 -4.84 -10.09 20.06
C GLU A 115 -5.22 -11.45 19.46
N PHE A 116 -4.55 -11.84 18.37
CA PHE A 116 -4.81 -13.08 17.65
C PHE A 116 -3.67 -14.08 17.83
N SER A 117 -4.02 -15.37 17.87
CA SER A 117 -3.03 -16.45 17.84
C SER A 117 -2.26 -16.44 16.51
N ARG A 118 -1.04 -17.00 16.49
CA ARG A 118 -0.21 -17.07 15.28
C ARG A 118 -0.93 -17.76 14.11
N PHE A 119 -1.68 -18.83 14.40
CA PHE A 119 -2.46 -19.55 13.39
C PHE A 119 -3.60 -18.70 12.84
N SER A 120 -4.36 -18.02 13.70
CA SER A 120 -5.45 -17.15 13.29
C SER A 120 -4.93 -15.98 12.45
N TRP A 121 -3.86 -15.31 12.91
CA TRP A 121 -3.21 -14.22 12.18
C TRP A 121 -2.73 -14.65 10.79
N PHE A 122 -2.05 -15.80 10.71
CA PHE A 122 -1.58 -16.33 9.43
C PHE A 122 -2.75 -16.69 8.51
N SER A 123 -3.84 -17.23 9.04
CA SER A 123 -5.05 -17.53 8.28
C SER A 123 -5.71 -16.26 7.72
N MET A 124 -5.73 -15.17 8.50
CA MET A 124 -6.25 -13.88 8.04
C MET A 124 -5.44 -13.31 6.87
N LEU A 125 -4.13 -13.55 6.80
CA LEU A 125 -3.31 -13.13 5.65
C LEU A 125 -3.75 -13.81 4.35
N PHE A 126 -4.07 -15.12 4.39
CA PHE A 126 -4.62 -15.81 3.23
C PHE A 126 -6.04 -15.33 2.90
N GLY A 127 -6.88 -15.13 3.91
CA GLY A 127 -8.23 -14.61 3.74
C GLY A 127 -8.26 -13.23 3.09
N ALA A 128 -7.30 -12.36 3.44
CA ALA A 128 -7.15 -11.04 2.85
C ALA A 128 -6.46 -11.07 1.47
N GLY A 129 -5.54 -12.02 1.25
CA GLY A 129 -4.70 -12.11 0.05
C GLY A 129 -5.35 -12.81 -1.15
N ILE A 130 -6.29 -13.73 -0.93
CA ILE A 130 -6.99 -14.43 -2.02
C ILE A 130 -8.19 -13.59 -2.48
N GLY A 131 -7.97 -12.81 -3.54
CA GLY A 131 -9.02 -12.02 -4.20
C GLY A 131 -9.39 -12.56 -5.58
N ILE A 132 -10.45 -12.00 -6.17
CA ILE A 132 -10.92 -12.32 -7.54
C ILE A 132 -9.78 -12.16 -8.55
N GLY A 133 -8.93 -11.13 -8.41
CA GLY A 133 -7.78 -10.93 -9.29
C GLY A 133 -6.83 -12.14 -9.33
N MET A 134 -6.61 -12.82 -8.20
CA MET A 134 -5.79 -14.04 -8.17
C MET A 134 -6.48 -15.18 -8.94
N LEU A 135 -7.79 -15.30 -8.87
CA LEU A 135 -8.53 -16.31 -9.65
C LEU A 135 -8.45 -16.03 -11.15
N THR A 136 -8.56 -14.77 -11.58
CA THR A 136 -8.44 -14.38 -12.99
C THR A 136 -7.03 -14.59 -13.53
N TYR A 137 -6.04 -14.09 -12.82
CA TYR A 137 -4.67 -14.00 -13.34
C TYR A 137 -3.78 -15.18 -12.96
N SER A 138 -4.18 -16.06 -12.03
CA SER A 138 -3.43 -17.30 -11.72
C SER A 138 -3.25 -18.20 -12.94
N THR A 139 -4.24 -18.24 -13.84
CA THR A 139 -4.15 -18.95 -15.12
C THR A 139 -3.90 -18.00 -16.28
N GLY A 140 -4.56 -16.84 -16.28
CA GLY A 140 -4.52 -15.90 -17.41
C GLY A 140 -3.13 -15.32 -17.66
N GLU A 141 -2.41 -14.94 -16.60
CA GLU A 141 -1.13 -14.27 -16.73
C GLU A 141 0.02 -15.21 -17.15
N PRO A 142 0.22 -16.40 -16.54
CA PRO A 142 1.19 -17.35 -17.05
C PRO A 142 0.95 -17.72 -18.52
N LEU A 143 -0.31 -17.87 -18.92
CA LEU A 143 -0.65 -18.19 -20.31
C LEU A 143 -0.32 -17.03 -21.25
N ALA A 144 -0.57 -15.80 -20.83
CA ALA A 144 -0.18 -14.61 -21.59
C ALA A 144 1.35 -14.52 -21.73
N HIS A 145 2.09 -14.68 -20.63
CA HIS A 145 3.55 -14.66 -20.64
C HIS A 145 4.17 -15.83 -21.41
N PHE A 146 3.48 -16.96 -21.52
CA PHE A 146 3.92 -18.09 -22.35
C PHE A 146 3.98 -17.73 -23.85
N GLN A 147 3.14 -16.78 -24.29
CA GLN A 147 3.13 -16.27 -25.66
C GLN A 147 4.03 -15.06 -25.84
N ASN A 148 4.08 -14.17 -24.84
CA ASN A 148 4.82 -12.93 -24.95
C ASN A 148 5.29 -12.46 -23.56
N ASN A 149 6.58 -12.52 -23.31
CA ASN A 149 7.22 -12.03 -22.10
C ASN A 149 8.57 -11.36 -22.43
N PRO A 150 9.22 -10.66 -21.49
CA PRO A 150 10.46 -9.95 -21.80
C PRO A 150 11.61 -10.82 -22.36
N ASP A 151 11.69 -12.11 -22.03
CA ASP A 151 12.70 -13.01 -22.61
C ASP A 151 12.38 -13.37 -24.07
N ILE A 152 11.10 -13.55 -24.38
CA ILE A 152 10.61 -13.73 -25.75
C ILE A 152 10.86 -12.46 -26.57
N ILE A 153 10.53 -11.28 -26.03
CA ILE A 153 10.74 -9.98 -26.71
C ILE A 153 12.23 -9.74 -27.00
N ARG A 154 13.13 -10.20 -26.11
CA ARG A 154 14.58 -10.13 -26.30
C ARG A 154 15.14 -11.21 -27.22
N GLY A 155 14.33 -12.18 -27.65
CA GLY A 155 14.73 -13.28 -28.53
C GLY A 155 15.54 -14.37 -27.83
N TYR A 156 15.46 -14.50 -26.50
CA TYR A 156 16.15 -15.55 -25.76
C TYR A 156 15.41 -16.90 -25.83
N VAL A 157 14.08 -16.86 -26.02
CA VAL A 157 13.22 -18.04 -26.04
C VAL A 157 12.11 -17.86 -27.08
N GLU A 158 11.76 -18.93 -27.79
CA GLU A 158 10.64 -18.90 -28.74
C GLU A 158 9.27 -18.88 -28.04
N PRO A 159 8.30 -18.11 -28.55
CA PRO A 159 6.91 -18.12 -28.07
C PRO A 159 6.32 -19.53 -28.03
N ALA A 160 5.50 -19.82 -27.02
CA ALA A 160 4.77 -21.06 -26.87
C ALA A 160 5.61 -22.36 -26.91
N SER A 161 6.92 -22.25 -26.68
CA SER A 161 7.85 -23.38 -26.68
C SER A 161 8.00 -23.98 -25.29
N ALA A 162 8.50 -25.22 -25.20
CA ALA A 162 8.81 -25.84 -23.90
C ALA A 162 9.80 -25.00 -23.06
N GLY A 163 10.70 -24.24 -23.71
CA GLY A 163 11.63 -23.34 -23.04
C GLY A 163 10.97 -22.11 -22.42
N ALA A 164 9.80 -21.69 -22.90
CA ALA A 164 9.11 -20.49 -22.44
C ALA A 164 8.35 -20.69 -21.12
N VAL A 165 8.19 -21.94 -20.66
CA VAL A 165 7.46 -22.25 -19.43
C VAL A 165 8.12 -21.60 -18.21
N ALA A 166 9.45 -21.70 -18.10
CA ALA A 166 10.17 -21.16 -16.95
C ALA A 166 10.05 -19.63 -16.88
N SER A 167 10.30 -18.92 -17.99
CA SER A 167 10.19 -17.46 -18.02
C SER A 167 8.75 -16.98 -17.83
N ALA A 168 7.75 -17.71 -18.33
CA ALA A 168 6.35 -17.36 -18.09
C ALA A 168 5.99 -17.33 -16.59
N TYR A 169 6.44 -18.34 -15.84
CA TYR A 169 6.25 -18.36 -14.39
C TYR A 169 7.13 -17.34 -13.67
N GLU A 170 8.37 -17.12 -14.11
CA GLU A 170 9.26 -16.10 -13.53
C GLU A 170 8.59 -14.72 -13.49
N TYR A 171 8.06 -14.27 -14.62
CA TYR A 171 7.39 -12.96 -14.70
C TYR A 171 6.05 -12.93 -13.96
N THR A 172 5.31 -14.05 -13.92
CA THR A 172 4.10 -14.14 -13.09
C THR A 172 4.44 -14.02 -11.60
N PHE A 173 5.45 -14.75 -11.12
CA PHE A 173 5.91 -14.66 -9.73
C PHE A 173 6.52 -13.28 -9.42
N LEU A 174 7.10 -12.62 -10.41
CA LEU A 174 7.54 -11.23 -10.26
C LEU A 174 6.37 -10.28 -10.02
N HIS A 175 5.14 -10.54 -10.49
CA HIS A 175 3.99 -9.67 -10.22
C HIS A 175 3.20 -10.06 -8.96
N TRP A 176 3.08 -11.36 -8.67
CA TRP A 176 2.23 -11.87 -7.57
C TRP A 176 3.02 -12.32 -6.33
N GLY A 177 4.34 -12.40 -6.43
CA GLY A 177 5.23 -12.79 -5.34
C GLY A 177 5.69 -11.61 -4.51
N LEU A 178 6.98 -11.55 -4.22
CA LEU A 178 7.56 -10.62 -3.25
C LEU A 178 7.32 -9.13 -3.58
N SER A 179 7.14 -8.78 -4.85
CA SER A 179 6.86 -7.41 -5.31
C SER A 179 5.57 -6.83 -4.71
N ALA A 180 4.45 -7.51 -4.87
CA ALA A 180 3.15 -7.08 -4.34
C ALA A 180 3.15 -7.15 -2.81
N TRP A 181 3.63 -8.25 -2.25
CA TRP A 181 3.62 -8.48 -0.80
C TRP A 181 4.55 -7.53 -0.03
N SER A 182 5.73 -7.18 -0.58
CA SER A 182 6.62 -6.20 0.06
C SER A 182 5.97 -4.82 0.12
N THR A 183 5.23 -4.43 -0.91
CA THR A 183 4.49 -3.16 -0.93
C THR A 183 3.43 -3.13 0.16
N TYR A 184 2.62 -4.19 0.28
CA TYR A 184 1.61 -4.30 1.35
C TYR A 184 2.23 -4.34 2.74
N ALA A 185 3.31 -5.11 2.92
CA ALA A 185 4.02 -5.23 4.19
C ALA A 185 4.57 -3.88 4.65
N LEU A 186 5.20 -3.11 3.76
CA LEU A 186 5.78 -1.81 4.11
C LEU A 186 4.71 -0.75 4.40
N VAL A 187 3.64 -0.69 3.61
CA VAL A 187 2.52 0.24 3.88
C VAL A 187 1.81 -0.12 5.18
N GLY A 188 1.52 -1.41 5.38
CA GLY A 188 0.91 -1.92 6.61
C GLY A 188 1.78 -1.67 7.84
N LEU A 189 3.10 -1.88 7.72
CA LEU A 189 4.06 -1.57 8.79
C LEU A 189 4.09 -0.07 9.10
N ALA A 190 4.11 0.79 8.08
CA ALA A 190 4.18 2.23 8.28
C ALA A 190 2.95 2.76 9.03
N ILE A 191 1.74 2.33 8.63
CA ILE A 191 0.48 2.74 9.26
C ILE A 191 0.33 2.08 10.64
N GLY A 192 0.58 0.77 10.74
CA GLY A 192 0.46 0.03 11.99
C GLY A 192 1.42 0.53 13.07
N TYR A 193 2.64 0.89 12.68
CA TYR A 193 3.61 1.48 13.60
C TYR A 193 3.12 2.81 14.17
N VAL A 194 2.71 3.76 13.33
CA VAL A 194 2.26 5.07 13.84
C VAL A 194 0.96 4.96 14.64
N ALA A 195 0.05 4.08 14.26
CA ALA A 195 -1.22 3.92 14.94
C ALA A 195 -1.08 3.24 16.30
N TYR A 196 -0.40 2.08 16.34
CA TYR A 196 -0.35 1.26 17.55
C TYR A 196 0.85 1.57 18.45
N ARG A 197 1.96 2.07 17.89
CA ARG A 197 3.15 2.41 18.69
C ARG A 197 3.22 3.90 19.07
N ARG A 198 2.64 4.79 18.26
CA ARG A 198 2.63 6.24 18.52
C ARG A 198 1.25 6.82 18.80
N SER A 199 0.22 5.98 18.89
CA SER A 199 -1.16 6.39 19.19
C SER A 199 -1.72 7.43 18.20
N LEU A 200 -1.21 7.47 16.96
CA LEU A 200 -1.71 8.36 15.93
C LEU A 200 -3.01 7.80 15.30
N PRO A 201 -3.86 8.66 14.70
CA PRO A 201 -5.06 8.18 14.01
C PRO A 201 -4.73 7.16 12.91
N LEU A 202 -5.51 6.09 12.77
CA LEU A 202 -5.32 5.05 11.75
C LEU A 202 -5.71 5.55 10.35
N THR A 203 -4.86 6.39 9.76
CA THR A 203 -5.07 7.06 8.47
C THR A 203 -3.78 7.08 7.65
N ILE A 204 -3.88 7.22 6.32
CA ILE A 204 -2.70 7.24 5.44
C ILE A 204 -1.84 8.47 5.72
N ARG A 205 -2.44 9.63 6.02
CA ARG A 205 -1.65 10.80 6.45
C ARG A 205 -0.75 10.49 7.66
N SER A 206 -1.19 9.67 8.61
CA SER A 206 -0.42 9.43 9.84
C SER A 206 0.90 8.72 9.55
N SER A 207 0.95 7.85 8.54
CA SER A 207 2.19 7.14 8.18
C SER A 207 3.26 8.09 7.62
N LEU A 208 2.83 9.24 7.09
CA LEU A 208 3.70 10.30 6.59
C LEU A 208 4.03 11.37 7.65
N ALA A 209 3.36 11.35 8.81
CA ALA A 209 3.57 12.31 9.87
C ALA A 209 5.01 12.34 10.43
N PRO A 210 5.77 11.21 10.47
CA PRO A 210 7.19 11.26 10.84
C PRO A 210 8.06 12.10 9.90
N LEU A 211 7.65 12.31 8.64
CA LEU A 211 8.40 13.09 7.66
C LEU A 211 7.95 14.56 7.61
N PHE A 212 6.64 14.81 7.77
CA PHE A 212 6.06 16.15 7.56
C PHE A 212 5.53 16.81 8.83
N GLY A 213 5.50 16.08 9.96
CA GLY A 213 5.02 16.55 11.25
C GLY A 213 3.56 16.98 11.24
N LEU A 214 3.26 18.01 12.04
CA LEU A 214 1.91 18.58 12.21
C LEU A 214 1.32 19.20 10.93
N ARG A 215 2.11 19.36 9.86
CA ARG A 215 1.57 19.84 8.56
C ARG A 215 0.49 18.90 8.00
N LEU A 216 0.49 17.63 8.42
CA LEU A 216 -0.53 16.65 8.00
C LEU A 216 -1.86 16.77 8.74
N SER A 217 -1.94 17.60 9.79
CA SER A 217 -3.23 17.95 10.40
C SER A 217 -4.10 18.83 9.49
N GLY A 218 -3.49 19.55 8.55
CA GLY A 218 -4.19 20.47 7.65
C GLY A 218 -4.38 19.93 6.22
N MET A 219 -4.38 20.86 5.26
CA MET A 219 -4.67 20.60 3.84
C MET A 219 -3.79 19.51 3.23
N GLY A 220 -2.50 19.44 3.60
CA GLY A 220 -1.59 18.41 3.09
C GLY A 220 -2.05 17.00 3.43
N GLY A 221 -2.48 16.77 4.68
CA GLY A 221 -3.03 15.47 5.07
C GLY A 221 -4.42 15.21 4.49
N HIS A 222 -5.25 16.25 4.30
CA HIS A 222 -6.53 16.09 3.60
C HIS A 222 -6.33 15.60 2.17
N ALA A 223 -5.39 16.19 1.43
CA ALA A 223 -5.07 15.74 0.08
C ALA A 223 -4.60 14.27 0.04
N VAL A 224 -3.71 13.87 0.96
CA VAL A 224 -3.23 12.48 1.06
C VAL A 224 -4.38 11.51 1.29
N ASP A 225 -5.24 11.78 2.27
CA ASP A 225 -6.35 10.88 2.58
C ASP A 225 -7.42 10.87 1.47
N ILE A 226 -7.67 12.00 0.80
CA ILE A 226 -8.59 12.04 -0.36
C ILE A 226 -8.06 11.14 -1.48
N VAL A 227 -6.77 11.27 -1.83
CA VAL A 227 -6.14 10.43 -2.86
C VAL A 227 -6.20 8.96 -2.45
N ALA A 228 -5.92 8.64 -1.18
CA ALA A 228 -6.01 7.29 -0.67
C ALA A 228 -7.41 6.70 -0.82
N VAL A 229 -8.45 7.42 -0.37
CA VAL A 229 -9.85 6.97 -0.47
C VAL A 229 -10.25 6.75 -1.93
N VAL A 230 -9.94 7.70 -2.82
CA VAL A 230 -10.25 7.58 -4.25
C VAL A 230 -9.51 6.39 -4.87
N ALA A 231 -8.21 6.25 -4.63
CA ALA A 231 -7.40 5.16 -5.15
C ALA A 231 -7.91 3.79 -4.67
N THR A 232 -8.28 3.66 -3.40
CA THR A 232 -8.85 2.42 -2.85
C THR A 232 -10.18 2.07 -3.53
N ILE A 233 -11.10 3.03 -3.67
CA ILE A 233 -12.40 2.78 -4.30
C ILE A 233 -12.22 2.33 -5.76
N LEU A 234 -11.35 3.01 -6.52
CA LEU A 234 -11.08 2.65 -7.91
C LEU A 234 -10.41 1.27 -8.03
N GLY A 235 -9.45 0.96 -7.16
CA GLY A 235 -8.80 -0.35 -7.13
C GLY A 235 -9.76 -1.51 -6.82
N VAL A 236 -10.63 -1.32 -5.82
CA VAL A 236 -11.69 -2.30 -5.49
C VAL A 236 -12.64 -2.48 -6.67
N SER A 237 -13.00 -1.38 -7.35
CA SER A 237 -13.92 -1.42 -8.50
C SER A 237 -13.39 -2.28 -9.66
N VAL A 238 -12.08 -2.26 -9.94
CA VAL A 238 -11.47 -3.12 -10.97
C VAL A 238 -11.64 -4.61 -10.62
N THR A 239 -11.33 -4.97 -9.38
CA THR A 239 -11.45 -6.37 -8.91
C THR A 239 -12.90 -6.85 -8.95
N MET A 240 -13.85 -5.99 -8.61
CA MET A 240 -15.28 -6.28 -8.73
C MET A 240 -15.72 -6.46 -10.19
N GLY A 241 -15.23 -5.61 -11.10
CA GLY A 241 -15.52 -5.71 -12.53
C GLY A 241 -15.10 -7.06 -13.12
N LEU A 242 -13.85 -7.48 -12.85
CA LEU A 242 -13.34 -8.79 -13.25
C LEU A 242 -14.22 -9.94 -12.71
N GLY A 243 -14.70 -9.81 -11.48
CA GLY A 243 -15.57 -10.82 -10.87
C GLY A 243 -16.92 -10.95 -11.56
N VAL A 244 -17.51 -9.82 -11.97
CA VAL A 244 -18.75 -9.82 -12.76
C VAL A 244 -18.52 -10.46 -14.12
N GLU A 245 -17.43 -10.13 -14.81
CA GLU A 245 -17.09 -10.74 -16.11
C GLU A 245 -16.92 -12.26 -16.00
N GLN A 246 -16.21 -12.74 -14.98
CA GLN A 246 -16.04 -14.17 -14.73
C GLN A 246 -17.36 -14.87 -14.41
N PHE A 247 -18.23 -14.24 -13.61
CA PHE A 247 -19.54 -14.79 -13.28
C PHE A 247 -20.44 -14.92 -14.52
N VAL A 248 -20.31 -14.00 -15.48
CA VAL A 248 -21.06 -14.06 -16.75
C VAL A 248 -20.48 -15.12 -17.71
N ALA A 249 -19.16 -15.33 -17.68
CA ALA A 249 -18.47 -16.25 -18.59
C ALA A 249 -18.45 -17.73 -18.14
N GLY A 250 -18.62 -17.99 -16.85
CA GLY A 250 -18.64 -19.34 -16.25
C GLY A 250 -20.04 -19.95 -16.19
#